data_AF-A0A5C9EIT8-F1
#
_entry.id   AF-A0A5C9EIT8-F1
#
_cell.length_a   1.000
_cell.length_b   1.000
_cell.length_c   1.000
_cell.angle_alpha   90.00
_cell.angle_beta   90.00
_cell.angle_gamma   90.00
#
_symmetry.space_group_name_H-M   'P 1'
#
loop_
_entity.id
_entity.type
_entity.pdbx_description
1 polymer ?
#
loop_
_entity_poly.entity_id
_entity_poly.type
_entity_poly.pdbx_seq_one_letter_code
_entity_poly.pdbx_strand_id
1 'polypeptide(L)'
;MDEKFMKIDDWFSQNELHKLKISDLSEEERQELKKNVIKTIITDNTNEETQDKNSVPENDYFLKKVVEFNAWLNARTYLKGDRTKIRTWIKNLYRILDEEESQIGRNSIQKAQKKDLIKKFRQIPPRLLEEKTRIALNKKLEGKSLTSSNSYYLKKLKKRIKEKIKVLKYYLLLRELLEL
;
A
#
# COMPACT_ATOMS: atom_id res chain seq x y z
N MET A 1 -11.77 33.58 -21.10
CA MET A 1 -10.31 33.83 -21.17
C MET A 1 -9.69 32.87 -20.17
N ASP A 2 -9.24 31.72 -20.65
CA ASP A 2 -8.76 30.62 -19.81
C ASP A 2 -7.32 30.90 -19.34
N GLU A 3 -7.15 31.12 -18.04
CA GLU A 3 -5.83 31.14 -17.41
C GLU A 3 -5.28 29.72 -17.34
N LYS A 4 -4.37 29.43 -18.26
CA LYS A 4 -3.67 28.15 -18.37
C LYS A 4 -2.64 28.06 -17.23
N PHE A 5 -2.98 27.34 -16.15
CA PHE A 5 -2.07 27.04 -15.05
C PHE A 5 -0.80 26.34 -15.57
N MET A 6 0.36 26.95 -15.32
CA MET A 6 1.67 26.38 -15.62
C MET A 6 1.96 25.25 -14.63
N LYS A 7 2.31 24.06 -15.12
CA LYS A 7 2.55 22.89 -14.27
C LYS A 7 3.86 23.09 -13.49
N ILE A 8 3.91 22.57 -12.27
CA ILE A 8 5.08 22.67 -11.38
C ILE A 8 6.36 22.15 -12.06
N ASP A 9 6.24 21.14 -12.94
CA ASP A 9 7.34 20.58 -13.74
C ASP A 9 7.93 21.57 -14.76
N ASP A 10 7.12 22.49 -15.31
CA ASP A 10 7.59 23.55 -16.23
C ASP A 10 8.44 24.59 -15.48
N TRP A 11 8.17 24.82 -14.18
CA TRP A 11 8.92 25.78 -13.35
C TRP A 11 10.29 25.26 -12.92
N PHE A 12 10.38 23.98 -12.53
CA PHE A 12 11.67 23.35 -12.19
C PHE A 12 12.63 23.35 -13.38
N SER A 13 12.11 23.10 -14.58
CA SER A 13 12.89 23.10 -15.82
C SER A 13 13.51 24.47 -16.13
N GLN A 14 12.77 25.57 -15.92
CA GLN A 14 13.29 26.92 -16.19
C GLN A 14 14.33 27.39 -15.16
N ASN A 15 14.24 26.96 -13.91
CA ASN A 15 15.10 27.46 -12.84
C ASN A 15 16.49 26.79 -12.81
N GLU A 16 16.62 25.56 -13.32
CA GLU A 16 17.92 24.95 -13.61
C GLU A 16 18.54 25.50 -14.90
N LEU A 17 17.73 25.79 -15.92
CA LEU A 17 18.18 26.41 -17.17
C LEU A 17 18.73 27.83 -16.97
N HIS A 18 18.20 28.60 -16.00
CA HIS A 18 18.65 29.97 -15.74
C HIS A 18 20.05 30.07 -15.09
N LYS A 19 20.59 28.95 -14.58
CA LYS A 19 21.95 28.89 -13.99
C LYS A 19 23.03 28.52 -15.01
N LEU A 20 22.67 28.09 -16.22
CA LEU A 20 23.62 27.79 -17.29
C LEU A 20 23.39 28.78 -18.43
N LYS A 21 24.46 29.50 -18.80
CA LYS A 21 24.50 30.44 -19.93
C LYS A 21 24.02 29.74 -21.22
N ILE A 22 22.75 29.89 -21.58
CA ILE A 22 22.14 29.35 -22.81
C ILE A 22 21.41 30.47 -23.58
N SER A 23 21.98 31.67 -23.60
CA SER A 23 21.51 32.72 -24.51
C SER A 23 21.95 32.50 -25.96
N ASP A 24 22.94 31.62 -26.20
CA ASP A 24 23.66 31.58 -27.48
C ASP A 24 23.54 30.25 -28.25
N LEU A 25 22.65 29.33 -27.83
CA LEU A 25 22.50 28.02 -28.49
C LEU A 25 21.19 27.91 -29.28
N SER A 26 21.31 27.36 -30.49
CA SER A 26 20.24 27.10 -31.44
C SER A 26 19.17 26.17 -30.86
N GLU A 27 17.92 26.29 -31.34
CA GLU A 27 16.79 25.46 -30.91
C GLU A 27 17.04 23.96 -31.17
N GLU A 28 17.91 23.64 -32.13
CA GLU A 28 18.34 22.27 -32.45
C GLU A 28 19.33 21.72 -31.39
N GLU A 29 20.30 22.52 -30.95
CA GLU A 29 21.27 22.16 -29.90
C GLU A 29 20.57 21.99 -28.53
N ARG A 30 19.50 22.75 -28.29
CA ARG A 30 18.64 22.59 -27.10
C ARG A 30 17.90 21.25 -27.07
N GLN A 31 17.48 20.74 -28.22
CA GLN A 31 16.79 19.45 -28.29
C GLN A 31 17.77 18.28 -28.13
N GLU A 32 18.99 18.40 -28.66
CA GLU A 32 20.05 17.41 -28.43
C GLU A 32 20.51 17.36 -26.98
N LEU A 33 20.68 18.52 -26.33
CA LEU A 33 21.01 18.58 -24.90
C LEU A 33 19.93 17.94 -24.04
N LYS A 34 18.64 18.19 -24.33
CA LYS A 34 17.52 17.53 -23.62
C LYS A 34 17.54 16.01 -23.80
N LYS A 35 17.80 15.51 -25.02
CA LYS A 35 17.91 14.07 -25.28
C LYS A 35 19.13 13.45 -24.58
N ASN A 36 20.24 14.19 -24.49
CA ASN A 36 21.46 13.75 -23.81
C ASN A 36 21.32 13.74 -22.28
N VAL A 37 20.59 14.71 -21.70
CA VAL A 37 20.26 14.75 -20.26
C VAL A 37 19.33 13.58 -19.89
N ILE A 38 18.31 13.31 -20.72
CA ILE A 38 17.42 12.17 -20.51
C ILE A 38 18.18 10.84 -20.64
N LYS A 39 19.13 10.73 -21.58
CA LYS A 39 20.02 9.58 -21.67
C LYS A 39 20.89 9.43 -20.42
N THR A 40 21.50 10.49 -19.90
CA THR A 40 22.35 10.41 -18.68
C THR A 40 21.56 9.96 -17.45
N ILE A 41 20.35 10.50 -17.23
CA ILE A 41 19.47 10.06 -16.13
C ILE A 41 19.06 8.58 -16.24
N ILE A 42 18.87 8.07 -17.46
CA ILE A 42 18.52 6.66 -17.69
C ILE A 42 19.76 5.77 -17.56
N THR A 43 20.95 6.24 -17.95
CA THR A 43 22.19 5.46 -17.90
C THR A 43 22.75 5.37 -16.48
N ASP A 44 22.55 6.40 -15.66
CA ASP A 44 22.96 6.46 -14.24
C ASP A 44 22.14 5.52 -13.33
N ASN A 45 20.99 5.00 -13.80
CA ASN A 45 20.23 3.96 -13.10
C ASN A 45 20.64 2.53 -13.47
N THR A 46 21.59 2.35 -14.41
CA THR A 46 22.00 1.02 -14.89
C THR A 46 23.47 0.68 -14.67
N ASN A 47 24.30 1.62 -14.22
CA ASN A 47 25.70 1.37 -13.92
C ASN A 47 26.03 1.76 -12.46
N GLU A 48 25.71 0.87 -11.53
CA GLU A 48 26.45 0.80 -10.27
C GLU A 48 27.89 0.38 -10.60
N GLU A 49 28.83 1.32 -10.52
CA GLU A 49 30.22 1.10 -10.08
C GLU A 49 31.03 2.38 -10.30
N THR A 50 31.00 3.31 -9.33
CA THR A 50 32.22 3.88 -8.71
C THR A 50 31.83 4.88 -7.61
N GLN A 51 32.44 4.68 -6.46
CA GLN A 51 32.31 5.52 -5.27
C GLN A 51 32.73 6.97 -5.54
N ASP A 52 31.99 7.95 -5.03
CA ASP A 52 32.66 9.02 -4.26
C ASP A 52 31.74 9.68 -3.22
N LYS A 53 32.42 10.17 -2.19
CA LYS A 53 31.95 10.43 -0.82
C LYS A 53 30.99 11.62 -0.73
N ASN A 54 29.81 11.36 -0.18
CA ASN A 54 29.18 12.09 0.94
C ASN A 54 27.70 11.69 0.96
N SER A 55 27.44 10.50 1.50
CA SER A 55 26.10 10.06 1.86
C SER A 55 25.59 10.94 2.99
N VAL A 56 25.04 12.09 2.62
CA VAL A 56 24.05 12.79 3.43
C VAL A 56 22.96 11.75 3.69
N PRO A 57 22.69 11.36 4.95
CA PRO A 57 21.66 10.38 5.23
C PRO A 57 20.37 10.87 4.59
N GLU A 58 19.62 9.99 3.94
CA GLU A 58 18.37 10.29 3.22
C GLU A 58 17.42 11.21 4.02
N ASN A 59 17.49 11.11 5.35
CA ASN A 59 16.81 11.95 6.34
C ASN A 59 17.21 13.44 6.27
N ASP A 60 18.50 13.74 6.14
CA ASP A 60 19.01 15.12 6.01
C ASP A 60 18.61 15.74 4.68
N TYR A 61 18.47 14.94 3.61
CA TYR A 61 17.98 15.43 2.33
C TYR A 61 16.51 15.87 2.42
N PHE A 62 15.64 15.06 3.04
CA PHE A 62 14.24 15.43 3.25
C PHE A 62 14.10 16.66 4.16
N LEU A 63 14.80 16.68 5.30
CA LEU A 63 14.81 17.81 6.22
C LEU A 63 15.29 19.09 5.53
N LYS A 64 16.37 19.00 4.74
CA LYS A 64 16.86 20.12 3.93
C LYS A 64 15.81 20.59 2.93
N LYS A 65 15.10 19.69 2.27
CA LYS A 65 14.01 20.04 1.33
C LYS A 65 12.81 20.69 2.02
N VAL A 66 12.45 20.24 3.22
CA VAL A 66 11.39 20.86 4.03
C VAL A 66 11.79 22.27 4.48
N VAL A 67 13.05 22.47 4.86
CA VAL A 67 13.58 23.79 5.25
C VAL A 67 13.64 24.72 4.04
N GLU A 68 14.10 24.25 2.88
CA GLU A 68 14.10 25.00 1.62
C GLU A 68 12.67 25.40 1.20
N PHE A 69 11.71 24.48 1.33
CA PHE A 69 10.30 24.76 1.04
C PHE A 69 9.71 25.78 2.02
N ASN A 70 10.02 25.69 3.31
CA ASN A 70 9.58 26.66 4.31
C ASN A 70 10.20 28.05 4.07
N ALA A 71 11.48 28.12 3.70
CA ALA A 71 12.13 29.38 3.34
C ALA A 71 11.49 30.00 2.08
N TRP A 72 11.19 29.19 1.07
CA TRP A 72 10.49 29.61 -0.14
C TRP A 72 9.07 30.13 0.15
N LEU A 73 8.32 29.48 1.04
CA LEU A 73 7.00 29.95 1.48
C LEU A 73 7.06 31.26 2.26
N ASN A 74 8.13 31.50 3.00
CA ASN A 74 8.30 32.73 3.77
C ASN A 74 8.74 33.93 2.93
N ALA A 75 9.47 33.70 1.84
CA ALA A 75 9.94 34.75 0.93
C ALA A 75 8.82 35.39 0.09
N ARG A 76 7.67 34.73 -0.06
CA ARG A 76 6.55 35.20 -0.90
C ARG A 76 5.43 35.78 -0.03
N THR A 77 5.31 37.12 -0.05
CA THR A 77 4.35 37.89 0.76
C THR A 77 2.88 37.59 0.47
N TYR A 78 2.53 37.26 -0.78
CA TYR A 78 1.16 36.94 -1.20
C TYR A 78 0.68 35.55 -0.72
N LEU A 79 1.60 34.63 -0.39
CA LEU A 79 1.27 33.31 0.16
C LEU A 79 0.97 33.34 1.66
N LYS A 80 1.14 34.49 2.35
CA LYS A 80 0.78 34.64 3.77
C LYS A 80 -0.69 34.27 4.04
N GLY A 81 -1.60 34.60 3.12
CA GLY A 81 -3.02 34.26 3.22
C GLY A 81 -3.34 32.79 2.96
N ASP A 82 -2.51 32.10 2.17
CA ASP A 82 -2.69 30.68 1.83
C ASP A 82 -1.96 29.71 2.78
N ARG A 83 -1.20 30.22 3.76
CA ARG A 83 -0.54 29.38 4.79
C ARG A 83 -1.51 28.45 5.51
N THR A 84 -2.72 28.93 5.80
CA THR A 84 -3.80 28.14 6.38
C THR A 84 -4.25 27.03 5.43
N LYS A 85 -4.40 27.30 4.12
CA LYS A 85 -4.75 26.28 3.14
C LYS A 85 -3.65 25.22 2.99
N ILE A 86 -2.38 25.64 2.94
CA ILE A 86 -1.23 24.72 2.87
C ILE A 86 -1.17 23.84 4.13
N ARG A 87 -1.38 24.43 5.32
CA ARG A 87 -1.47 23.66 6.56
C ARG A 87 -2.60 22.64 6.54
N THR A 88 -3.74 23.00 5.98
CA THR A 88 -4.88 22.08 5.79
C THR A 88 -4.55 20.97 4.80
N TRP A 89 -3.89 21.27 3.69
CA TRP A 89 -3.47 20.25 2.72
C TRP A 89 -2.47 19.26 3.31
N ILE A 90 -1.49 19.74 4.09
CA ILE A 90 -0.53 18.86 4.79
C ILE A 90 -1.26 17.98 5.81
N LYS A 91 -2.19 18.54 6.60
CA LYS A 91 -3.00 17.75 7.53
C LYS A 91 -3.83 16.68 6.82
N ASN A 92 -4.44 17.03 5.69
CA ASN A 92 -5.22 16.09 4.91
C ASN A 92 -4.34 14.99 4.32
N LEU A 93 -3.15 15.32 3.82
CA LEU A 93 -2.19 14.35 3.31
C LEU A 93 -1.74 13.38 4.41
N TYR A 94 -1.39 13.91 5.58
CA TYR A 94 -1.02 13.08 6.73
C TYR A 94 -2.17 12.15 7.14
N ARG A 95 -3.41 12.65 7.16
CA ARG A 95 -4.60 11.84 7.44
C ARG A 95 -4.78 10.71 6.43
N ILE A 96 -4.59 11.00 5.13
CA ILE A 96 -4.69 9.99 4.07
C ILE A 96 -3.62 8.90 4.26
N LEU A 97 -2.38 9.28 4.55
CA LEU A 97 -1.29 8.33 4.80
C LEU A 97 -1.55 7.45 6.05
N ASP A 98 -2.04 8.05 7.13
CA ASP A 98 -2.37 7.33 8.37
C ASP A 98 -3.56 6.36 8.18
N GLU A 99 -4.56 6.76 7.39
CA GLU A 99 -5.67 5.89 6.99
C GLU A 99 -5.18 4.72 6.12
N GLU A 100 -4.25 4.95 5.19
CA GLU A 100 -3.64 3.91 4.36
C GLU A 100 -2.81 2.92 5.18
N GLU A 101 -1.94 3.39 6.09
CA GLU A 101 -1.17 2.54 7.00
C GLU A 101 -2.07 1.70 7.92
N SER A 102 -3.11 2.33 8.48
CA SER A 102 -4.10 1.66 9.32
C SER A 102 -4.88 0.57 8.57
N GLN A 103 -5.19 0.79 7.28
CA GLN A 103 -5.85 -0.21 6.43
C GLN A 103 -4.90 -1.35 6.06
N ILE A 104 -3.64 -1.06 5.76
CA ILE A 104 -2.61 -2.07 5.46
C ILE A 104 -2.39 -2.99 6.68
N GLY A 105 -2.30 -2.43 7.89
CA GLY A 105 -2.18 -3.18 9.15
C GLY A 105 -3.38 -4.09 9.45
N ARG A 106 -4.62 -3.60 9.27
CA ARG A 106 -5.81 -4.44 9.47
C ARG A 106 -5.92 -5.55 8.43
N ASN A 107 -5.58 -5.25 7.17
CA ASN A 107 -5.60 -6.23 6.09
C ASN A 107 -4.54 -7.31 6.25
N SER A 108 -3.36 -6.98 6.81
CA SER A 108 -2.30 -7.95 7.07
C SER A 108 -2.67 -8.92 8.21
N ILE A 109 -3.24 -8.41 9.31
CA ILE A 109 -3.70 -9.22 10.45
C ILE A 109 -4.81 -10.18 10.02
N GLN A 110 -5.81 -9.70 9.28
CA GLN A 110 -6.90 -10.56 8.78
C GLN A 110 -6.38 -11.62 7.80
N LYS A 111 -5.41 -11.27 6.94
CA LYS A 111 -4.76 -12.25 6.06
C LYS A 111 -3.99 -13.31 6.85
N ALA A 112 -3.31 -12.94 7.93
CA ALA A 112 -2.58 -13.87 8.78
C ALA A 112 -3.52 -14.85 9.50
N GLN A 113 -4.60 -14.33 10.11
CA GLN A 113 -5.64 -15.16 10.75
C GLN A 113 -6.31 -16.11 9.76
N LYS A 114 -6.60 -15.63 8.55
CA LYS A 114 -7.16 -16.45 7.47
C LYS A 114 -6.22 -17.58 7.04
N LYS A 115 -4.91 -17.30 6.92
CA LYS A 115 -3.89 -18.32 6.61
C LYS A 115 -3.83 -19.41 7.67
N ASP A 116 -3.88 -19.04 8.96
CA ASP A 116 -3.89 -20.01 10.06
C ASP A 116 -5.12 -20.91 10.03
N LEU A 117 -6.31 -20.34 9.80
CA LEU A 117 -7.55 -21.11 9.64
C LEU A 117 -7.49 -22.10 8.47
N ILE A 118 -6.91 -21.71 7.34
CA ILE A 118 -6.71 -22.59 6.19
C ILE A 118 -5.76 -23.74 6.55
N LYS A 119 -4.67 -23.45 7.28
CA LYS A 119 -3.71 -24.47 7.73
C LYS A 119 -4.38 -25.50 8.64
N LYS A 120 -5.14 -25.04 9.65
CA LYS A 120 -5.93 -25.91 10.54
C LYS A 120 -6.96 -26.73 9.78
N PHE A 121 -7.64 -26.13 8.80
CA PHE A 121 -8.59 -26.86 7.96
C PHE A 121 -7.95 -28.00 7.17
N ARG A 122 -6.73 -27.82 6.66
CA ARG A 122 -6.00 -28.87 5.92
C ARG A 122 -5.63 -30.08 6.79
N GLN A 123 -5.52 -29.91 8.11
CA GLN A 123 -5.27 -31.01 9.05
C GLN A 123 -6.50 -31.90 9.26
N ILE A 124 -7.70 -31.45 8.88
CA ILE A 124 -8.92 -32.22 9.03
C ILE A 124 -8.93 -33.39 8.03
N PRO A 125 -9.09 -34.65 8.49
CA PRO A 125 -9.12 -35.82 7.63
C PRO A 125 -10.12 -35.67 6.48
N PRO A 126 -9.73 -36.00 5.23
CA PRO A 126 -10.61 -35.87 4.06
C PRO A 126 -11.93 -36.61 4.21
N ARG A 127 -11.91 -37.79 4.84
CA ARG A 127 -13.07 -38.66 5.07
C ARG A 127 -14.08 -38.10 6.08
N LEU A 128 -13.72 -37.08 6.86
CA LEU A 128 -14.61 -36.51 7.87
C LEU A 128 -15.76 -35.70 7.25
N LEU A 129 -15.51 -35.09 6.09
CA LEU A 129 -16.45 -34.25 5.38
C LEU A 129 -16.80 -34.86 4.03
N GLU A 130 -18.07 -34.76 3.64
CA GLU A 130 -18.50 -35.12 2.29
C GLU A 130 -17.80 -34.22 1.26
N GLU A 131 -17.47 -34.77 0.09
CA GLU A 131 -16.72 -34.09 -0.97
C GLU A 131 -17.35 -32.73 -1.34
N LYS A 132 -18.67 -32.71 -1.56
CA LYS A 132 -19.41 -31.48 -1.89
C LYS A 132 -19.32 -30.41 -0.79
N THR A 133 -19.28 -30.84 0.47
CA THR A 133 -19.14 -29.94 1.61
C THR A 133 -17.71 -29.40 1.71
N ARG A 134 -16.71 -30.24 1.42
CA ARG A 134 -15.29 -29.85 1.40
C ARG A 134 -15.03 -28.83 0.29
N ILE A 135 -15.57 -29.05 -0.91
CA ILE A 135 -15.51 -28.09 -2.02
C ILE A 135 -16.17 -26.76 -1.64
N ALA A 136 -17.34 -26.79 -1.01
CA ALA A 136 -18.04 -25.58 -0.57
C ALA A 136 -17.23 -24.79 0.49
N LEU A 137 -16.55 -25.47 1.41
CA LEU A 137 -15.65 -24.85 2.39
C LEU A 137 -14.41 -24.24 1.73
N ASN A 138 -13.78 -24.95 0.78
CA ASN A 138 -12.64 -24.42 0.03
C ASN A 138 -13.03 -23.13 -0.72
N LYS A 139 -14.17 -23.13 -1.41
CA LYS A 139 -14.67 -21.92 -2.09
C LYS A 139 -14.89 -20.77 -1.10
N LYS A 140 -15.45 -21.05 0.08
CA LYS A 140 -15.64 -20.05 1.13
C LYS A 140 -14.32 -19.51 1.69
N LEU A 141 -13.34 -20.38 1.93
CA LEU A 141 -12.02 -19.99 2.42
C LEU A 141 -11.25 -19.17 1.38
N GLU A 142 -11.38 -19.47 0.10
CA GLU A 142 -10.74 -18.73 -0.98
C GLU A 142 -11.44 -17.40 -1.30
N GLY A 143 -12.65 -17.18 -0.77
CA GLY A 143 -13.47 -15.99 -1.08
C GLY A 143 -14.10 -16.03 -2.47
N LYS A 144 -14.24 -17.22 -3.06
CA LYS A 144 -14.91 -17.42 -4.35
C LYS A 144 -16.43 -17.34 -4.16
N SER A 145 -17.12 -16.98 -5.24
CA SER A 145 -18.59 -16.95 -5.25
C SER A 145 -19.18 -18.31 -4.88
N LEU A 146 -20.19 -18.30 -4.01
CA LEU A 146 -20.88 -19.50 -3.56
C LEU A 146 -22.15 -19.68 -4.40
N THR A 147 -22.34 -20.88 -4.94
CA THR A 147 -23.63 -21.25 -5.54
C THR A 147 -24.66 -21.52 -4.44
N SER A 148 -25.94 -21.58 -4.82
CA SER A 148 -27.04 -21.97 -3.93
C SER A 148 -26.78 -23.33 -3.27
N SER A 149 -26.30 -24.31 -4.05
CA SER A 149 -25.91 -25.63 -3.55
C SER A 149 -24.79 -25.56 -2.52
N ASN A 150 -23.72 -24.79 -2.77
CA ASN A 150 -22.63 -24.63 -1.80
C ASN A 150 -23.16 -24.06 -0.47
N SER A 151 -24.02 -23.05 -0.57
CA SER A 151 -24.65 -22.41 0.59
C SER A 151 -25.51 -23.39 1.39
N TYR A 152 -26.24 -24.27 0.71
CA TYR A 152 -27.00 -25.35 1.33
C TYR A 152 -26.11 -26.32 2.12
N TYR A 153 -25.02 -26.83 1.52
CA TYR A 153 -24.12 -27.76 2.21
C TYR A 153 -23.46 -27.12 3.44
N LEU A 154 -23.08 -25.85 3.37
CA LEU A 154 -22.52 -25.12 4.51
C LEU A 154 -23.54 -24.93 5.65
N LYS A 155 -24.80 -24.62 5.33
CA LYS A 155 -25.89 -24.55 6.33
C LYS A 155 -26.12 -25.91 6.99
N LYS A 156 -26.17 -26.98 6.19
CA LYS A 156 -26.32 -28.36 6.67
C LYS A 156 -25.16 -28.75 7.60
N LEU A 157 -23.92 -28.46 7.20
CA LEU A 157 -22.72 -28.70 8.02
C LEU A 157 -22.80 -27.94 9.36
N LYS A 158 -23.19 -26.67 9.34
CA LYS A 158 -23.35 -25.87 10.57
C LYS A 158 -24.34 -26.51 11.55
N LYS A 159 -25.46 -27.05 11.06
CA LYS A 159 -26.43 -27.77 11.89
C LYS A 159 -25.82 -29.05 12.48
N ARG A 160 -25.16 -29.86 11.65
CA ARG A 160 -24.49 -31.10 12.09
C ARG A 160 -23.41 -30.86 13.15
N ILE A 161 -22.62 -29.79 13.00
CA ILE A 161 -21.61 -29.40 13.99
C ILE A 161 -22.27 -29.06 15.33
N LYS A 162 -23.37 -28.28 15.33
CA LYS A 162 -24.10 -27.95 16.57
C LYS A 162 -24.59 -29.20 17.30
N GLU A 163 -25.17 -30.15 16.57
CA GLU A 163 -25.64 -31.42 17.14
C GLU A 163 -24.47 -32.23 17.72
N LYS A 164 -23.35 -32.32 17.00
CA LYS A 164 -22.14 -33.02 17.48
C LYS A 164 -21.51 -32.36 18.71
N ILE A 165 -21.51 -31.03 18.80
CA ILE A 165 -21.06 -30.31 20.00
C ILE A 165 -21.95 -30.64 21.19
N LYS A 166 -23.28 -30.70 21.01
CA LYS A 166 -24.20 -31.08 22.07
C LYS A 166 -23.89 -32.49 22.58
N VAL A 167 -23.67 -33.44 21.66
CA VAL A 167 -23.30 -34.81 22.01
C VAL A 167 -21.93 -34.89 22.70
N LEU A 168 -20.94 -34.12 22.25
CA LEU A 168 -19.62 -34.04 22.87
C LEU A 168 -19.70 -33.61 24.35
N LYS A 169 -20.58 -32.67 24.70
CA LYS A 169 -20.78 -32.25 26.10
C LYS A 169 -21.17 -33.42 27.00
N TYR A 170 -22.06 -34.29 26.53
CA TYR A 170 -22.43 -35.49 27.29
C TYR A 170 -21.27 -36.46 27.43
N TYR A 171 -20.47 -36.66 26.37
CA TYR A 171 -19.28 -37.51 26.44
C TYR A 171 -18.19 -36.95 27.35
N LEU A 172 -18.03 -35.62 27.42
CA LEU A 172 -17.10 -35.00 28.37
C LEU A 172 -17.52 -35.27 29.82
N LEU A 173 -18.81 -35.13 30.12
CA LEU A 173 -19.35 -35.48 31.44
C LEU A 173 -19.15 -36.96 31.78
N LEU A 174 -19.40 -37.86 30.83
CA LEU A 174 -19.14 -39.29 31.03
C LEU A 174 -17.66 -39.57 31.27
N ARG A 175 -16.76 -38.86 30.57
CA ARG A 175 -15.32 -38.98 30.80
C ARG A 175 -14.93 -38.53 32.21
N GLU A 176 -15.44 -37.39 32.67
CA GLU A 176 -15.21 -36.90 34.04
C GLU A 176 -15.69 -37.90 35.09
N LEU A 177 -16.84 -38.56 34.86
CA LEU A 177 -17.35 -39.61 35.73
C LEU A 177 -16.51 -40.90 35.72
N LEU A 178 -15.81 -41.19 34.62
CA LEU A 178 -14.95 -42.37 34.50
C LEU A 178 -13.54 -42.16 35.06
N GLU A 179 -13.11 -40.90 35.23
CA GLU A 179 -11.82 -40.52 35.84
C GLU A 179 -11.94 -40.31 37.37
N LEU A 180 -13.11 -40.62 37.95
CA LEU A 180 -13.37 -40.73 39.39
C LEU A 180 -12.80 -42.04 39.97
#